data_AF-A0A821NYN2-F1
#
_entry.id   AF-A0A821NYN2-F1
#
_cell.length_a   1.000
_cell.length_b   1.000
_cell.length_c   1.000
_cell.angle_alpha   90.00
_cell.angle_beta   90.00
_cell.angle_gamma   90.00
#
_symmetry.space_group_name_H-M   'P 1'
#
loop_
_entity.id
_entity.type
_entity.pdbx_description
1 polymer ?
#
loop_
_entity_poly.entity_id
_entity_poly.type
_entity_poly.pdbx_seq_one_letter_code
_entity_poly.pdbx_strand_id
1 'polypeptide(L)'
;MSIHVHVRDQPSVSSIRSKNIYNDQLNSQSTHVHLVKRNRYCRHRSHKLIRKEIQSNILDSNQNQATNNTTKPIIFQKDRNSDSNTLSTLYHQNESDKSFISRMKNAKHPTSVISILQCCNLSFYSNQNSKHYKDNSTKETIESKITNHSEQSNEWPDWITFQNGHRQKDDRNKKNKFSQQRIIISVVTGLVLIIAIAITLGILLTRSKATINTMSMLRWNPSAITIAGSTGQKGNASNLLNVPFGLTLDSSTTLYIADGFNNRVQKYLRDESFGVTVAGQVDGSSNSTSSYLNFPSDVAVDSDGNIYVTDTFNYRVQLWTSGSSSGTLAAGTGISGSTNNTLSIVYGIARDSSSGTLYISDTGNHRIMRYLSGASSGTVIAGGNGAGLSITQLSNPIGLCFDSSTNSLLIANYGANNIVRWIIGSQNWTLVAGNINGLSGSTSNKLNQPTDVTIDPMGNIYVVDMGNNRVQFFSYDQSNGTTIAGVTNSNGNTSILLNNPYSITLDNQLNLYVADTYNHRIQKFIRF
;
A
#
# COMPACT_ATOMS: atom_id res chain seq x y z
N MET A 1 81.70 15.46 24.96
CA MET A 1 80.47 15.60 25.79
C MET A 1 79.33 15.11 24.93
N SER A 2 78.51 14.15 25.41
CA SER A 2 77.40 13.48 24.68
C SER A 2 77.84 12.62 23.46
N ILE A 3 78.09 11.30 23.58
CA ILE A 3 77.10 10.17 23.57
C ILE A 3 76.45 10.05 22.16
N HIS A 4 76.86 9.19 21.19
CA HIS A 4 77.24 7.75 21.17
C HIS A 4 76.02 6.84 21.51
N VAL A 5 75.56 5.85 20.72
CA VAL A 5 76.29 4.72 20.09
C VAL A 5 75.54 4.06 18.89
N HIS A 6 76.33 3.60 17.91
CA HIS A 6 76.19 2.53 16.89
C HIS A 6 74.88 2.03 16.24
N VAL A 7 74.95 2.03 14.89
CA VAL A 7 74.57 0.94 13.97
C VAL A 7 75.65 -0.16 13.97
N ARG A 8 75.30 -1.44 13.68
CA ARG A 8 76.24 -2.50 13.28
C ARG A 8 75.68 -3.38 12.15
N ASP A 9 76.61 -4.03 11.44
CA ASP A 9 76.48 -4.52 10.06
C ASP A 9 76.42 -6.06 9.88
N GLN A 10 75.61 -6.53 8.92
CA GLN A 10 75.95 -7.54 7.86
C GLN A 10 76.34 -9.00 8.29
N PRO A 11 76.68 -9.96 7.37
CA PRO A 11 75.95 -10.44 6.17
C PRO A 11 75.93 -12.00 5.93
N SER A 12 75.31 -12.41 4.80
CA SER A 12 75.77 -13.44 3.81
C SER A 12 75.40 -14.96 3.88
N VAL A 13 74.52 -15.37 2.95
CA VAL A 13 74.64 -16.39 1.86
C VAL A 13 75.50 -17.67 2.03
N SER A 14 74.92 -18.87 1.81
CA SER A 14 75.28 -19.84 0.72
C SER A 14 74.56 -21.21 0.80
N SER A 15 74.73 -22.07 -0.22
CA SER A 15 73.91 -23.27 -0.54
C SER A 15 74.70 -24.59 -0.67
N ILE A 16 74.03 -25.76 -0.56
CA ILE A 16 74.40 -27.12 -1.06
C ILE A 16 73.19 -28.08 -0.79
N ARG A 17 72.75 -29.09 -1.58
CA ARG A 17 72.81 -29.47 -3.02
C ARG A 17 73.33 -30.89 -3.40
N SER A 18 72.78 -31.97 -2.83
CA SER A 18 72.95 -33.36 -3.33
C SER A 18 71.68 -34.22 -3.07
N LYS A 19 71.00 -34.80 -4.08
CA LYS A 19 71.32 -36.04 -4.85
C LYS A 19 71.29 -37.31 -3.98
N ASN A 20 70.80 -38.48 -4.38
CA ASN A 20 70.11 -39.06 -5.58
C ASN A 20 69.48 -40.42 -5.09
N ILE A 21 68.75 -41.29 -5.81
CA ILE A 21 69.08 -42.00 -7.07
C ILE A 21 67.87 -42.93 -7.45
N TYR A 22 67.49 -42.97 -8.74
CA TYR A 22 66.93 -44.11 -9.54
C TYR A 22 65.67 -44.88 -9.04
N ASN A 23 64.78 -45.49 -9.83
CA ASN A 23 64.36 -45.67 -11.25
C ASN A 23 63.41 -46.92 -11.19
N ASP A 24 62.61 -47.36 -12.16
CA ASP A 24 62.44 -47.04 -13.59
C ASP A 24 61.06 -47.55 -14.11
N GLN A 25 60.57 -46.94 -15.20
CA GLN A 25 59.81 -47.58 -16.33
C GLN A 25 58.39 -48.19 -16.10
N LEU A 26 57.46 -48.23 -17.09
CA LEU A 26 57.42 -47.78 -18.51
C LEU A 26 55.95 -47.63 -19.02
N ASN A 27 55.75 -46.80 -20.06
CA ASN A 27 54.71 -46.87 -21.12
C ASN A 27 53.19 -46.73 -20.78
N SER A 28 52.31 -46.21 -21.67
CA SER A 28 52.50 -45.57 -22.99
C SER A 28 51.26 -44.77 -23.44
N GLN A 29 51.49 -43.69 -24.21
CA GLN A 29 50.68 -43.06 -25.29
C GLN A 29 49.14 -43.32 -25.35
N SER A 30 48.31 -42.28 -25.51
CA SER A 30 48.18 -41.61 -26.81
C SER A 30 47.30 -40.34 -26.76
N THR A 31 47.50 -39.45 -27.74
CA THR A 31 46.80 -38.18 -27.95
C THR A 31 45.49 -38.36 -28.74
N HIS A 32 44.54 -37.43 -28.58
CA HIS A 32 43.82 -36.81 -29.71
C HIS A 32 43.20 -35.46 -29.31
N VAL A 33 43.23 -34.50 -30.22
CA VAL A 33 42.73 -33.12 -30.06
C VAL A 33 41.51 -32.93 -30.96
N HIS A 34 40.47 -32.24 -30.50
CA HIS A 34 39.59 -31.49 -31.40
C HIS A 34 39.04 -30.21 -30.77
N LEU A 35 38.84 -29.20 -31.61
CA LEU A 35 38.67 -27.78 -31.27
C LEU A 35 37.36 -27.26 -31.90
N VAL A 36 36.79 -26.17 -31.34
CA VAL A 36 35.71 -25.32 -31.91
C VAL A 36 34.30 -25.94 -31.85
N LYS A 37 33.32 -25.34 -31.14
CA LYS A 37 32.57 -24.16 -31.61
C LYS A 37 31.76 -23.47 -30.49
N ARG A 38 31.75 -22.13 -30.47
CA ARG A 38 30.68 -21.35 -29.82
C ARG A 38 29.41 -21.45 -30.67
N ASN A 39 28.24 -21.55 -30.04
CA ASN A 39 27.02 -20.96 -30.60
C ASN A 39 26.05 -20.56 -29.48
N ARG A 40 25.54 -19.32 -29.56
CA ARG A 40 24.40 -18.87 -28.74
C ARG A 40 23.14 -19.37 -29.40
N TYR A 41 22.12 -19.77 -28.64
CA TYR A 41 20.74 -19.43 -28.95
C TYR A 41 19.87 -19.51 -27.70
N CYS A 42 19.25 -18.39 -27.34
CA CYS A 42 18.16 -18.37 -26.36
C CYS A 42 16.88 -18.86 -27.05
N ARG A 43 16.05 -19.63 -26.33
CA ARG A 43 14.59 -19.63 -26.57
C ARG A 43 13.84 -19.99 -25.29
N HIS A 44 12.71 -19.32 -25.08
CA HIS A 44 11.90 -19.40 -23.86
C HIS A 44 11.40 -20.81 -23.54
N ARG A 45 11.20 -21.07 -22.25
CA ARG A 45 10.02 -21.83 -21.77
C ARG A 45 9.50 -21.25 -20.46
N SER A 46 8.27 -20.75 -20.51
CA SER A 46 7.50 -20.24 -19.38
C SER A 46 6.70 -21.37 -18.71
N HIS A 47 6.33 -21.17 -17.44
CA HIS A 47 5.32 -21.95 -16.67
C HIS A 47 5.42 -23.49 -16.64
N LYS A 48 6.02 -24.01 -15.55
CA LYS A 48 5.44 -25.00 -14.61
C LYS A 48 6.52 -25.58 -13.71
N LEU A 49 6.55 -25.21 -12.42
CA LEU A 49 7.37 -25.90 -11.42
C LEU A 49 6.93 -25.63 -9.96
N ILE A 50 5.65 -25.89 -9.64
CA ILE A 50 5.22 -26.20 -8.26
C ILE A 50 4.18 -27.34 -8.31
N ARG A 51 4.67 -28.59 -8.25
CA ARG A 51 4.01 -29.78 -7.67
C ARG A 51 4.83 -31.04 -7.98
N LYS A 52 5.69 -31.43 -7.04
CA LYS A 52 6.01 -32.81 -6.66
C LYS A 52 7.07 -32.78 -5.55
N GLU A 53 6.85 -33.62 -4.54
CA GLU A 53 7.77 -34.09 -3.47
C GLU A 53 7.23 -33.89 -2.05
N ILE A 54 6.24 -34.70 -1.64
CA ILE A 54 6.26 -35.44 -0.37
C ILE A 54 5.50 -36.76 -0.59
N GLN A 55 6.22 -37.89 -0.54
CA GLN A 55 5.84 -39.15 0.14
C GLN A 55 6.64 -40.34 -0.41
N SER A 56 7.68 -40.74 0.32
CA SER A 56 8.04 -42.15 0.55
C SER A 56 9.21 -42.21 1.54
N ASN A 57 8.97 -42.74 2.75
CA ASN A 57 9.87 -43.62 3.51
C ASN A 57 9.46 -43.72 4.99
N ILE A 58 8.60 -44.69 5.31
CA ILE A 58 8.68 -45.49 6.53
C ILE A 58 8.41 -46.95 6.10
N LEU A 59 9.25 -47.88 6.56
CA LEU A 59 9.16 -49.31 6.29
C LEU A 59 8.49 -50.05 7.46
N ASP A 60 7.81 -51.15 7.09
CA ASP A 60 7.53 -52.38 7.85
C ASP A 60 6.88 -52.33 9.25
N SER A 61 5.69 -52.94 9.39
CA SER A 61 5.65 -54.35 9.83
C SER A 61 4.23 -54.99 9.87
N ASN A 62 4.20 -56.27 9.44
CA ASN A 62 3.35 -57.40 9.90
C ASN A 62 1.79 -57.41 9.76
N GLN A 63 1.38 -58.19 8.75
CA GLN A 63 0.49 -59.38 8.79
C GLN A 63 -1.01 -59.32 9.18
N ASN A 64 -1.79 -60.04 8.34
CA ASN A 64 -3.12 -60.64 8.55
C ASN A 64 -4.30 -59.66 8.68
N GLN A 65 -5.50 -59.92 8.15
CA GLN A 65 -6.13 -61.17 7.68
C GLN A 65 -7.10 -60.89 6.49
N ALA A 66 -7.57 -61.94 5.81
CA ALA A 66 -8.40 -61.83 4.59
C ALA A 66 -9.92 -61.74 4.87
N THR A 67 -10.70 -61.15 3.95
CA THR A 67 -11.93 -61.77 3.38
C THR A 67 -12.47 -61.02 2.13
N ASN A 68 -12.40 -61.70 0.99
CA ASN A 68 -13.45 -61.95 -0.02
C ASN A 68 -14.35 -60.84 -0.64
N ASN A 69 -14.30 -60.86 -1.99
CA ASN A 69 -15.42 -60.94 -2.95
C ASN A 69 -16.01 -59.68 -3.64
N THR A 70 -15.62 -59.56 -4.93
CA THR A 70 -16.47 -59.47 -6.16
C THR A 70 -17.48 -58.32 -6.31
N THR A 71 -17.61 -57.63 -7.46
CA THR A 71 -17.66 -58.13 -8.85
C THR A 71 -17.02 -57.20 -9.91
N LYS A 72 -16.94 -57.68 -11.17
CA LYS A 72 -16.28 -57.05 -12.34
C LYS A 72 -17.23 -56.17 -13.21
N PRO A 73 -16.70 -55.34 -14.13
CA PRO A 73 -17.45 -54.31 -14.86
C PRO A 73 -18.03 -54.79 -16.20
N ILE A 74 -18.88 -53.94 -16.82
CA ILE A 74 -19.38 -54.08 -18.20
C ILE A 74 -18.89 -52.91 -19.05
N ILE A 75 -18.41 -53.22 -20.25
CA ILE A 75 -17.99 -52.30 -21.31
C ILE A 75 -19.13 -52.21 -22.33
N PHE A 76 -19.42 -51.01 -22.85
CA PHE A 76 -19.84 -50.88 -24.25
C PHE A 76 -19.31 -49.58 -24.87
N GLN A 77 -18.91 -49.69 -26.13
CA GLN A 77 -18.39 -48.64 -26.99
C GLN A 77 -19.17 -48.74 -28.32
N LYS A 78 -19.48 -47.61 -28.99
CA LYS A 78 -19.21 -47.37 -30.44
C LYS A 78 -19.96 -46.16 -31.05
N ASP A 79 -19.16 -45.29 -31.69
CA ASP A 79 -19.35 -44.41 -32.87
C ASP A 79 -20.44 -43.31 -33.02
N ARG A 80 -19.90 -42.07 -33.15
CA ARG A 80 -19.98 -41.11 -34.29
C ARG A 80 -21.09 -40.04 -34.44
N ASN A 81 -20.57 -38.84 -34.77
CA ASN A 81 -21.12 -37.72 -35.57
C ASN A 81 -22.43 -37.05 -35.10
N SER A 82 -22.46 -35.75 -34.79
CA SER A 82 -22.37 -34.65 -35.78
C SER A 82 -22.42 -33.26 -35.10
N ASP A 83 -22.17 -32.19 -35.86
CA ASP A 83 -21.93 -30.83 -35.37
C ASP A 83 -23.18 -29.99 -34.99
N SER A 84 -22.93 -28.96 -34.18
CA SER A 84 -23.60 -27.65 -34.14
C SER A 84 -25.10 -27.55 -34.47
N ASN A 85 -25.92 -27.18 -33.48
CA ASN A 85 -26.21 -25.75 -33.24
C ASN A 85 -27.05 -25.49 -31.98
N THR A 86 -26.93 -24.27 -31.48
CA THR A 86 -27.70 -23.74 -30.35
C THR A 86 -29.20 -23.60 -30.65
N LEU A 87 -30.04 -24.10 -29.74
CA LEU A 87 -31.46 -23.77 -29.66
C LEU A 87 -31.84 -23.51 -28.20
N SER A 88 -32.15 -22.26 -27.89
CA SER A 88 -32.52 -21.80 -26.55
C SER A 88 -33.94 -21.22 -26.54
N THR A 89 -34.87 -22.00 -26.00
CA THR A 89 -36.18 -21.60 -25.48
C THR A 89 -36.42 -22.49 -24.24
N LEU A 90 -37.16 -22.12 -23.19
CA LEU A 90 -38.46 -21.43 -23.18
C LEU A 90 -38.77 -20.86 -21.76
N TYR A 91 -39.90 -20.13 -21.65
CA TYR A 91 -40.55 -19.53 -20.46
C TYR A 91 -39.99 -18.18 -19.99
N HIS A 92 -40.64 -17.04 -20.32
CA HIS A 92 -41.99 -16.52 -19.96
C HIS A 92 -42.05 -15.92 -18.54
N GLN A 93 -42.78 -14.85 -18.24
CA GLN A 93 -43.33 -13.69 -19.01
C GLN A 93 -43.90 -12.70 -17.98
N ASN A 94 -43.97 -11.41 -18.32
CA ASN A 94 -44.90 -10.35 -17.86
C ASN A 94 -44.17 -9.00 -18.06
N GLU A 95 -44.23 -8.39 -19.24
CA GLU A 95 -45.34 -7.53 -19.73
C GLU A 95 -45.62 -6.29 -18.86
N SER A 96 -45.18 -5.13 -19.35
CA SER A 96 -46.11 -4.15 -19.93
C SER A 96 -45.36 -2.92 -20.50
N ASP A 97 -45.13 -2.96 -21.81
CA ASP A 97 -45.64 -1.97 -22.76
C ASP A 97 -45.80 -0.49 -22.33
N LYS A 98 -44.96 0.37 -22.90
CA LYS A 98 -45.33 1.03 -24.18
C LYS A 98 -44.14 1.73 -24.86
N SER A 99 -43.93 1.37 -26.11
CA SER A 99 -43.15 2.15 -27.06
C SER A 99 -44.01 3.29 -27.64
N PHE A 100 -43.40 4.38 -28.14
CA PHE A 100 -43.69 4.82 -29.51
C PHE A 100 -42.65 5.83 -30.08
N ILE A 101 -42.07 5.42 -31.21
CA ILE A 101 -41.62 6.22 -32.36
C ILE A 101 -40.46 7.24 -32.19
N SER A 102 -39.40 6.92 -32.95
CA SER A 102 -38.35 7.83 -33.40
C SER A 102 -38.76 8.62 -34.66
N ARG A 103 -38.15 9.80 -34.85
CA ARG A 103 -38.08 10.65 -36.08
C ARG A 103 -39.12 11.78 -36.23
N MET A 104 -38.66 13.01 -36.02
CA MET A 104 -38.65 14.02 -37.12
C MET A 104 -37.49 15.02 -36.96
N LYS A 105 -37.19 15.78 -38.03
CA LYS A 105 -35.88 16.42 -38.29
C LYS A 105 -35.86 17.95 -38.07
N ASN A 106 -34.64 18.47 -37.87
CA ASN A 106 -34.12 19.78 -38.30
C ASN A 106 -34.74 21.10 -37.76
N ALA A 107 -33.94 21.86 -37.00
CA ALA A 107 -33.85 23.33 -37.13
C ALA A 107 -32.50 23.92 -36.63
N LYS A 108 -31.70 24.40 -37.60
CA LYS A 108 -30.66 25.45 -37.61
C LYS A 108 -30.08 26.05 -36.30
N HIS A 109 -28.74 26.21 -36.28
CA HIS A 109 -27.99 27.16 -35.44
C HIS A 109 -28.35 28.64 -35.74
N PRO A 110 -27.99 29.56 -34.83
CA PRO A 110 -26.89 30.48 -35.17
C PRO A 110 -25.85 30.69 -34.05
N THR A 111 -24.80 31.45 -34.36
CA THR A 111 -23.56 31.66 -33.58
C THR A 111 -23.46 33.05 -32.92
N SER A 112 -22.65 33.12 -31.85
CA SER A 112 -21.73 34.23 -31.48
C SER A 112 -22.22 35.70 -31.46
N VAL A 113 -22.43 36.25 -30.26
CA VAL A 113 -22.16 37.65 -29.85
C VAL A 113 -21.70 37.53 -28.38
N ILE A 114 -20.60 38.12 -27.88
CA ILE A 114 -20.40 39.53 -27.54
C ILE A 114 -18.91 39.87 -27.56
N SER A 115 -18.57 41.01 -28.16
CA SER A 115 -17.39 41.81 -27.85
C SER A 115 -17.76 43.29 -27.93
N ILE A 116 -16.93 44.16 -27.35
CA ILE A 116 -17.06 45.64 -27.32
C ILE A 116 -18.14 46.19 -26.37
N LEU A 117 -17.69 46.70 -25.22
CA LEU A 117 -17.88 48.11 -24.88
C LEU A 117 -16.78 48.56 -23.92
N GLN A 118 -16.07 49.62 -24.31
CA GLN A 118 -14.97 50.24 -23.58
C GLN A 118 -15.28 51.74 -23.45
N CYS A 119 -14.60 52.42 -22.51
CA CYS A 119 -14.64 53.87 -22.25
C CYS A 119 -15.87 54.42 -21.53
N CYS A 120 -15.71 54.74 -20.23
CA CYS A 120 -15.36 56.12 -19.88
C CYS A 120 -14.71 56.21 -18.48
N ASN A 121 -13.80 57.17 -18.31
CA ASN A 121 -13.06 57.39 -17.07
C ASN A 121 -13.92 58.09 -16.00
N LEU A 122 -13.65 57.81 -14.72
CA LEU A 122 -13.35 58.87 -13.76
C LEU A 122 -12.61 58.32 -12.54
N SER A 123 -11.55 59.02 -12.18
CA SER A 123 -10.56 58.65 -11.16
C SER A 123 -10.95 59.17 -9.77
N PHE A 124 -10.55 58.47 -8.72
CA PHE A 124 -10.03 59.14 -7.52
C PHE A 124 -8.89 58.33 -6.90
N TYR A 125 -7.83 59.06 -6.55
CA TYR A 125 -6.57 58.57 -5.98
C TYR A 125 -6.54 58.95 -4.51
N SER A 126 -6.25 58.01 -3.61
CA SER A 126 -5.39 58.21 -2.42
C SER A 126 -5.46 56.98 -1.50
N ASN A 127 -4.51 56.74 -0.60
CA ASN A 127 -3.05 56.76 -0.62
C ASN A 127 -2.64 56.22 0.77
N GLN A 128 -1.58 55.40 0.82
CA GLN A 128 -0.66 55.24 1.96
C GLN A 128 -1.07 54.46 3.25
N ASN A 129 -0.13 53.56 3.59
CA ASN A 129 0.34 53.16 4.93
C ASN A 129 -0.64 52.41 5.84
N SER A 130 -0.41 51.14 6.23
CA SER A 130 0.83 50.46 6.67
C SER A 130 1.43 51.02 7.98
N LYS A 131 1.25 50.26 9.06
CA LYS A 131 2.31 49.96 10.05
C LYS A 131 1.87 48.85 11.00
N HIS A 132 2.85 48.02 11.37
CA HIS A 132 2.74 46.98 12.39
C HIS A 132 2.44 47.56 13.77
N TYR A 133 1.83 46.76 14.65
CA TYR A 133 2.42 46.50 15.97
C TYR A 133 2.20 45.04 16.39
N LYS A 134 3.09 44.54 17.26
CA LYS A 134 3.14 43.16 17.76
C LYS A 134 2.39 42.99 19.09
N ASP A 135 2.11 41.74 19.43
CA ASP A 135 2.22 41.04 20.74
C ASP A 135 2.02 41.88 22.05
N ASN A 136 1.40 41.37 23.13
CA ASN A 136 1.37 39.98 23.62
C ASN A 136 0.41 39.83 24.81
N SER A 137 -0.04 38.61 25.15
CA SER A 137 -0.45 38.12 26.50
C SER A 137 -1.56 38.87 27.30
N THR A 138 -2.43 38.28 28.13
CA THR A 138 -2.53 36.90 28.69
C THR A 138 -3.96 36.62 29.20
N LYS A 139 -4.30 35.33 29.32
CA LYS A 139 -5.28 34.68 30.23
C LYS A 139 -6.25 35.56 31.05
N GLU A 140 -7.54 35.20 31.00
CA GLU A 140 -8.23 34.72 32.21
C GLU A 140 -9.42 33.79 31.87
N THR A 141 -9.74 32.90 32.81
CA THR A 141 -10.84 31.92 32.76
C THR A 141 -11.92 32.38 33.75
N ILE A 142 -13.21 32.14 33.50
CA ILE A 142 -14.22 31.79 34.54
C ILE A 142 -15.58 31.42 33.90
N GLU A 143 -16.41 30.79 34.72
CA GLU A 143 -17.48 29.84 34.40
C GLU A 143 -18.86 30.46 34.10
N SER A 144 -19.77 29.58 33.66
CA SER A 144 -21.20 29.78 33.50
C SER A 144 -21.97 30.05 34.81
N LYS A 145 -23.07 30.82 34.73
CA LYS A 145 -24.28 30.54 35.53
C LYS A 145 -25.56 31.09 34.87
N ILE A 146 -26.63 30.30 34.96
CA ILE A 146 -27.99 30.62 34.51
C ILE A 146 -28.84 30.97 35.73
N THR A 147 -29.71 31.98 35.64
CA THR A 147 -30.85 32.18 36.56
C THR A 147 -32.01 32.89 35.86
N ASN A 148 -33.23 32.38 36.07
CA ASN A 148 -34.51 32.99 35.69
C ASN A 148 -35.20 33.59 36.94
N HIS A 149 -35.93 34.70 36.77
CA HIS A 149 -37.02 35.21 37.65
C HIS A 149 -37.76 36.31 36.83
N SER A 150 -39.07 36.25 36.52
CA SER A 150 -40.33 36.27 37.32
C SER A 150 -40.93 37.69 37.48
N GLU A 151 -42.27 37.77 37.56
CA GLU A 151 -43.12 38.93 37.20
C GLU A 151 -43.45 39.96 38.33
N GLN A 152 -44.34 40.93 37.99
CA GLN A 152 -45.09 41.93 38.82
C GLN A 152 -44.46 43.34 38.98
N SER A 153 -45.19 44.46 39.10
CA SER A 153 -46.61 44.85 38.80
C SER A 153 -46.82 46.40 38.98
N ASN A 154 -47.97 46.94 38.52
CA ASN A 154 -48.63 48.23 38.92
C ASN A 154 -47.87 49.58 38.66
N GLU A 155 -48.45 50.81 38.65
CA GLU A 155 -49.78 51.39 39.02
C GLU A 155 -50.08 52.74 38.26
N TRP A 156 -51.26 53.37 38.41
CA TRP A 156 -51.71 54.67 37.80
C TRP A 156 -51.87 55.80 38.87
N PRO A 157 -52.05 57.12 38.54
CA PRO A 157 -53.42 57.74 38.59
C PRO A 157 -53.71 59.07 37.79
N ASP A 158 -55.00 59.35 37.53
CA ASP A 158 -55.84 60.61 37.62
C ASP A 158 -55.31 62.03 37.22
N TRP A 159 -56.07 63.12 36.92
CA TRP A 159 -57.49 63.55 36.99
C TRP A 159 -57.75 64.80 36.08
N ILE A 160 -59.03 65.17 35.82
CA ILE A 160 -59.65 66.54 35.71
C ILE A 160 -60.87 66.54 34.75
N THR A 161 -61.97 67.15 35.20
CA THR A 161 -63.25 67.36 34.50
C THR A 161 -63.43 68.79 33.97
N PHE A 162 -64.21 69.01 32.91
CA PHE A 162 -65.39 69.92 32.90
C PHE A 162 -66.24 69.84 31.60
N GLN A 163 -67.45 70.39 31.68
CA GLN A 163 -68.71 70.12 30.94
C GLN A 163 -68.84 70.36 29.41
N ASN A 164 -69.71 69.53 28.82
CA ASN A 164 -70.79 69.78 27.83
C ASN A 164 -70.67 70.81 26.69
N GLY A 165 -70.94 70.34 25.45
CA GLY A 165 -71.35 71.18 24.30
C GLY A 165 -71.60 70.35 23.02
N HIS A 166 -72.82 70.36 22.47
CA HIS A 166 -73.27 69.44 21.41
C HIS A 166 -72.66 69.65 20.00
N ARG A 167 -72.40 68.51 19.32
CA ARG A 167 -72.55 68.22 17.86
C ARG A 167 -72.06 69.25 16.81
N GLN A 168 -71.21 68.78 15.88
CA GLN A 168 -71.66 68.21 14.58
C GLN A 168 -70.55 67.42 13.85
N LYS A 169 -70.93 66.63 12.84
CA LYS A 169 -70.04 65.87 11.95
C LYS A 169 -69.90 66.63 10.62
N ASP A 170 -68.69 66.70 10.06
CA ASP A 170 -68.39 66.12 8.74
C ASP A 170 -66.93 66.36 8.29
N ASP A 171 -66.11 65.31 8.23
CA ASP A 171 -64.82 65.33 7.51
C ASP A 171 -64.24 63.93 7.20
N ARG A 172 -65.08 62.98 6.74
CA ARG A 172 -64.68 61.56 6.61
C ARG A 172 -64.16 61.11 5.23
N ASN A 173 -64.38 61.86 4.15
CA ASN A 173 -64.08 61.36 2.80
C ASN A 173 -62.69 61.74 2.22
N LYS A 174 -61.97 62.74 2.75
CA LYS A 174 -60.61 63.05 2.27
C LYS A 174 -59.50 62.17 2.88
N LYS A 175 -59.68 61.65 4.10
CA LYS A 175 -58.65 60.85 4.80
C LYS A 175 -58.45 59.43 4.23
N ASN A 176 -59.48 58.80 3.66
CA ASN A 176 -59.37 57.41 3.18
C ASN A 176 -58.46 57.23 1.95
N LYS A 177 -58.39 58.22 1.04
CA LYS A 177 -57.60 58.08 -0.20
C LYS A 177 -56.08 58.11 0.06
N PHE A 178 -55.62 58.95 0.98
CA PHE A 178 -54.23 59.00 1.44
C PHE A 178 -53.83 57.79 2.30
N SER A 179 -54.77 57.25 3.09
CA SER A 179 -54.55 56.04 3.89
C SER A 179 -54.21 54.83 3.01
N GLN A 180 -55.04 54.56 1.99
CA GLN A 180 -54.81 53.41 1.10
C GLN A 180 -53.53 53.53 0.26
N GLN A 181 -53.18 54.74 -0.20
CA GLN A 181 -51.90 54.95 -0.91
C GLN A 181 -50.69 54.61 -0.04
N ARG A 182 -50.69 54.96 1.26
CA ARG A 182 -49.61 54.59 2.19
C ARG A 182 -49.51 53.08 2.41
N ILE A 183 -50.64 52.39 2.52
CA ILE A 183 -50.67 50.92 2.66
C ILE A 183 -50.10 50.25 1.40
N ILE A 184 -50.53 50.67 0.21
CA ILE A 184 -50.03 50.13 -1.07
C ILE A 184 -48.51 50.35 -1.21
N ILE A 185 -48.01 51.55 -0.90
CA ILE A 185 -46.57 51.83 -0.94
C ILE A 185 -45.82 50.92 0.04
N SER A 186 -46.31 50.75 1.28
CA SER A 186 -45.69 49.87 2.28
C SER A 186 -45.64 48.41 1.86
N VAL A 187 -46.70 47.90 1.22
CA VAL A 187 -46.76 46.53 0.69
C VAL A 187 -45.78 46.36 -0.47
N VAL A 188 -45.75 47.31 -1.42
CA VAL A 188 -44.82 47.27 -2.57
C VAL A 188 -43.36 47.35 -2.12
N THR A 189 -43.02 48.22 -1.17
CA THR A 189 -41.64 48.29 -0.63
C THR A 189 -41.24 47.01 0.10
N GLY A 190 -42.15 46.38 0.84
CA GLY A 190 -41.91 45.07 1.47
C GLY A 190 -41.66 43.97 0.43
N LEU A 191 -42.45 43.96 -0.65
CA LEU A 191 -42.33 42.98 -1.74
C LEU A 191 -41.00 43.15 -2.51
N VAL A 192 -40.59 44.39 -2.79
CA VAL A 192 -39.29 44.70 -3.40
C VAL A 192 -38.13 44.28 -2.49
N LEU A 193 -38.23 44.50 -1.18
CA LEU A 193 -37.22 44.06 -0.22
C LEU A 193 -37.09 42.52 -0.17
N ILE A 194 -38.22 41.80 -0.17
CA ILE A 194 -38.23 40.33 -0.20
C ILE A 194 -37.58 39.80 -1.51
N ILE A 195 -37.88 40.43 -2.66
CA ILE A 195 -37.27 40.07 -3.94
C ILE A 195 -35.75 40.34 -3.92
N ALA A 196 -35.30 41.48 -3.36
CA ALA A 196 -33.88 41.80 -3.22
C ALA A 196 -33.15 40.80 -2.29
N ILE A 197 -33.78 40.38 -1.20
CA ILE A 197 -33.26 39.33 -0.30
C ILE A 197 -33.20 37.99 -1.03
N ALA A 198 -34.22 37.61 -1.80
CA ALA A 198 -34.22 36.37 -2.57
C ALA A 198 -33.13 36.35 -3.66
N ILE A 199 -32.92 37.46 -4.37
CA ILE A 199 -31.86 37.60 -5.37
C ILE A 199 -30.48 37.54 -4.70
N THR A 200 -30.27 38.23 -3.58
CA THR A 200 -28.98 38.21 -2.87
C THR A 200 -28.68 36.83 -2.26
N LEU A 201 -29.67 36.12 -1.70
CA LEU A 201 -29.53 34.71 -1.33
C LEU A 201 -29.22 33.83 -2.55
N GLY A 202 -29.89 34.03 -3.69
CA GLY A 202 -29.59 33.30 -4.93
C GLY A 202 -28.15 33.51 -5.42
N ILE A 203 -27.62 34.73 -5.32
CA ILE A 203 -26.22 35.06 -5.65
C ILE A 203 -25.25 34.44 -4.63
N LEU A 204 -25.58 34.44 -3.33
CA LEU A 204 -24.78 33.77 -2.29
C LEU A 204 -24.75 32.25 -2.47
N LEU A 205 -25.89 31.63 -2.77
CA LEU A 205 -26.04 30.17 -2.99
C LEU A 205 -25.43 29.69 -4.32
N THR A 206 -25.30 30.58 -5.32
CA THR A 206 -24.56 30.27 -6.55
C THR A 206 -23.05 30.51 -6.38
N ARG A 207 -22.64 31.53 -5.60
CA ARG A 207 -21.23 31.73 -5.23
C ARG A 207 -20.69 30.61 -4.32
N SER A 208 -21.48 30.08 -3.39
CA SER A 208 -21.04 28.93 -2.57
C SER A 208 -20.82 27.66 -3.39
N LYS A 209 -21.62 27.43 -4.44
CA LYS A 209 -21.42 26.35 -5.42
C LYS A 209 -20.22 26.57 -6.35
N ALA A 210 -19.79 27.82 -6.54
CA ALA A 210 -18.68 28.17 -7.42
C ALA A 210 -17.28 28.00 -6.76
N THR A 211 -17.21 27.85 -5.43
CA THR A 211 -16.01 27.35 -4.77
C THR A 211 -15.96 25.83 -4.94
N ILE A 212 -15.55 25.38 -6.13
CA ILE A 212 -15.02 24.03 -6.27
C ILE A 212 -13.73 24.02 -5.44
N ASN A 213 -13.83 23.50 -4.22
CA ASN A 213 -12.66 22.99 -3.51
C ASN A 213 -12.07 21.89 -4.39
N THR A 214 -11.13 22.27 -5.25
CA THR A 214 -10.24 21.33 -5.93
C THR A 214 -9.37 20.71 -4.85
N MET A 215 -9.90 19.72 -4.14
CA MET A 215 -9.13 18.93 -3.19
C MET A 215 -7.91 18.43 -3.95
N SER A 216 -6.72 18.74 -3.44
CA SER A 216 -5.46 18.34 -4.01
C SER A 216 -5.39 16.81 -4.03
N MET A 217 -5.72 16.21 -5.17
CA MET A 217 -5.62 14.77 -5.36
C MET A 217 -4.14 14.39 -5.30
N LEU A 218 -3.80 13.40 -4.48
CA LEU A 218 -2.43 12.88 -4.41
C LEU A 218 -2.04 12.33 -5.78
N ARG A 219 -0.85 12.70 -6.26
CA ARG A 219 -0.32 12.29 -7.57
C ARG A 219 1.15 11.94 -7.47
N TRP A 220 1.57 10.97 -8.27
CA TRP A 220 2.95 10.52 -8.40
C TRP A 220 3.41 10.65 -9.84
N ASN A 221 4.68 10.99 -10.03
CA ASN A 221 5.30 10.98 -11.35
C ASN A 221 5.29 9.55 -11.90
N PRO A 222 4.75 9.29 -13.10
CA PRO A 222 4.64 7.93 -13.65
C PRO A 222 6.00 7.32 -14.01
N SER A 223 7.02 8.17 -14.22
CA SER A 223 8.41 7.74 -14.36
C SER A 223 9.10 7.68 -13.00
N ALA A 224 9.60 6.50 -12.65
CA ALA A 224 10.45 6.30 -11.49
C ALA A 224 11.93 6.64 -11.74
N ILE A 225 12.62 6.86 -10.62
CA ILE A 225 14.07 6.94 -10.51
C ILE A 225 14.57 5.64 -9.90
N THR A 226 15.58 5.00 -10.50
CA THR A 226 16.23 3.83 -9.91
C THR A 226 17.17 4.27 -8.80
N ILE A 227 16.92 3.82 -7.57
CA ILE A 227 17.67 4.25 -6.37
C ILE A 227 18.54 3.15 -5.75
N ALA A 228 18.38 1.89 -6.18
CA ALA A 228 19.26 0.78 -5.84
C ALA A 228 19.20 -0.29 -6.96
N GLY A 229 20.29 -1.04 -7.17
CA GLY A 229 20.41 -1.95 -8.32
C GLY A 229 20.54 -1.21 -9.66
N SER A 230 21.45 -0.23 -9.73
CA SER A 230 21.46 0.85 -10.73
C SER A 230 21.47 0.43 -12.20
N THR A 231 21.94 -0.79 -12.51
CA THR A 231 22.04 -1.33 -13.87
C THR A 231 20.84 -2.19 -14.29
N GLY A 232 19.96 -2.54 -13.35
CA GLY A 232 18.94 -3.58 -13.50
C GLY A 232 19.48 -4.98 -13.84
N GLN A 233 20.81 -5.19 -13.74
CA GLN A 233 21.43 -6.50 -13.93
C GLN A 233 21.54 -7.22 -12.60
N LYS A 234 21.26 -8.53 -12.60
CA LYS A 234 21.50 -9.37 -11.42
C LYS A 234 22.98 -9.48 -11.10
N GLY A 235 23.32 -9.39 -9.82
CA GLY A 235 24.66 -9.68 -9.30
C GLY A 235 24.75 -9.41 -7.80
N ASN A 236 25.90 -9.72 -7.20
CA ASN A 236 26.17 -9.56 -5.76
C ASN A 236 27.18 -8.44 -5.44
N ALA A 237 27.63 -7.66 -6.43
CA ALA A 237 28.40 -6.44 -6.17
C ALA A 237 27.58 -5.43 -5.34
N SER A 238 28.24 -4.46 -4.70
CA SER A 238 27.57 -3.51 -3.77
C SER A 238 26.49 -2.65 -4.43
N ASN A 239 26.62 -2.33 -5.72
CA ASN A 239 25.66 -1.57 -6.52
C ASN A 239 24.65 -2.44 -7.30
N LEU A 240 24.72 -3.76 -7.15
CA LEU A 240 23.83 -4.72 -7.80
C LEU A 240 22.93 -5.40 -6.75
N LEU A 241 21.79 -5.89 -7.23
CA LEU A 241 20.85 -6.71 -6.47
C LEU A 241 20.54 -7.96 -7.31
N ASN A 242 19.93 -8.96 -6.69
CA ASN A 242 19.50 -10.19 -7.35
C ASN A 242 18.14 -10.58 -6.79
N VAL A 243 17.09 -10.22 -7.53
CA VAL A 243 15.69 -10.46 -7.15
C VAL A 243 15.39 -9.92 -5.74
N PRO A 244 15.42 -8.58 -5.54
CA PRO A 244 15.07 -7.98 -4.25
C PRO A 244 13.57 -8.15 -3.95
N PHE A 245 13.23 -8.57 -2.74
CA PHE A 245 11.85 -8.82 -2.31
C PHE A 245 11.32 -7.66 -1.46
N GLY A 246 11.38 -7.78 -0.13
CA GLY A 246 10.98 -6.76 0.83
C GLY A 246 11.96 -5.60 0.95
N LEU A 247 11.43 -4.44 1.33
CA LEU A 247 12.21 -3.22 1.53
C LEU A 247 11.60 -2.34 2.61
N THR A 248 12.43 -1.64 3.38
CA THR A 248 11.96 -0.69 4.38
C THR A 248 12.87 0.53 4.50
N LEU A 249 12.32 1.62 5.03
CA LEU A 249 13.05 2.86 5.33
C LEU A 249 13.13 3.05 6.85
N ASP A 250 14.28 3.46 7.36
CA ASP A 250 14.36 4.03 8.71
C ASP A 250 13.94 5.52 8.72
N SER A 251 13.92 6.14 9.90
CA SER A 251 13.54 7.54 10.09
C SER A 251 14.46 8.54 9.38
N SER A 252 15.67 8.14 9.00
CA SER A 252 16.60 8.92 8.17
C SER A 252 16.34 8.73 6.66
N THR A 253 15.36 7.91 6.30
CA THR A 253 15.10 7.38 4.93
C THR A 253 16.27 6.60 4.34
N THR A 254 17.10 6.01 5.19
CA THR A 254 18.06 4.99 4.75
C THR A 254 17.29 3.72 4.41
N LEU A 255 17.61 3.13 3.27
CA LEU A 255 16.89 2.00 2.69
C LEU A 255 17.55 0.67 3.05
N TYR A 256 16.74 -0.28 3.50
CA TYR A 256 17.13 -1.66 3.75
C TYR A 256 16.38 -2.55 2.77
N ILE A 257 17.08 -3.48 2.13
CA ILE A 257 16.56 -4.32 1.04
C ILE A 257 16.86 -5.78 1.34
N ALA A 258 15.84 -6.63 1.35
CA ALA A 258 15.99 -8.07 1.33
C ALA A 258 16.44 -8.51 -0.09
N ASP A 259 17.75 -8.68 -0.28
CA ASP A 259 18.39 -9.03 -1.55
C ASP A 259 18.32 -10.55 -1.74
N GLY A 260 17.10 -11.06 -1.95
CA GLY A 260 16.68 -12.43 -1.67
C GLY A 260 17.54 -13.53 -2.30
N PHE A 261 17.87 -13.43 -3.60
CA PHE A 261 18.70 -14.45 -4.27
C PHE A 261 20.20 -14.27 -3.98
N ASN A 262 20.60 -13.20 -3.31
CA ASN A 262 21.94 -13.02 -2.74
C ASN A 262 21.95 -13.25 -1.22
N ASN A 263 20.90 -13.82 -0.61
CA ASN A 263 20.90 -14.29 0.78
C ASN A 263 21.39 -13.26 1.82
N ARG A 264 21.10 -11.98 1.61
CA ARG A 264 21.61 -10.87 2.43
C ARG A 264 20.61 -9.73 2.54
N VAL A 265 20.84 -8.83 3.49
CA VAL A 265 20.19 -7.51 3.55
C VAL A 265 21.21 -6.44 3.17
N GLN A 266 20.87 -5.61 2.19
CA GLN A 266 21.66 -4.47 1.75
C GLN A 266 21.09 -3.17 2.35
N LYS A 267 21.96 -2.35 2.97
CA LYS A 267 21.68 -1.00 3.44
C LYS A 267 22.22 0.03 2.45
N TYR A 268 21.35 0.85 1.88
CA TYR A 268 21.68 1.98 1.00
C TYR A 268 21.36 3.28 1.74
N LEU A 269 22.39 4.10 2.02
CA LEU A 269 22.18 5.47 2.52
C LEU A 269 21.48 6.32 1.45
N ARG A 270 20.78 7.37 1.88
CA ARG A 270 20.12 8.31 0.96
C ARG A 270 21.12 8.83 -0.09
N ASP A 271 20.70 8.80 -1.34
CA ASP A 271 21.43 9.27 -2.54
C ASP A 271 22.74 8.51 -2.87
N GLU A 272 23.10 7.46 -2.11
CA GLU A 272 24.24 6.59 -2.42
C GLU A 272 23.91 5.51 -3.46
N SER A 273 24.86 5.23 -4.35
CA SER A 273 24.67 4.28 -5.48
C SER A 273 25.06 2.83 -5.17
N PHE A 274 25.57 2.56 -3.97
CA PHE A 274 26.07 1.27 -3.51
C PHE A 274 25.61 0.99 -2.07
N GLY A 275 25.22 -0.27 -1.83
CA GLY A 275 24.77 -0.75 -0.54
C GLY A 275 25.84 -1.52 0.23
N VAL A 276 25.75 -1.47 1.56
CA VAL A 276 26.55 -2.24 2.51
C VAL A 276 25.75 -3.43 3.00
N THR A 277 26.35 -4.62 3.06
CA THR A 277 25.70 -5.80 3.64
C THR A 277 25.63 -5.65 5.16
N VAL A 278 24.42 -5.76 5.71
CA VAL A 278 24.13 -5.55 7.14
C VAL A 278 23.47 -6.75 7.84
N ALA A 279 23.04 -7.76 7.07
CA ALA A 279 22.68 -9.08 7.57
C ALA A 279 22.95 -10.13 6.48
N GLY A 280 23.30 -11.36 6.88
CA GLY A 280 23.80 -12.39 5.97
C GLY A 280 25.25 -12.16 5.53
N GLN A 281 25.69 -12.86 4.49
CA GLN A 281 27.07 -12.81 4.01
C GLN A 281 27.25 -11.93 2.77
N VAL A 282 28.40 -11.25 2.68
CA VAL A 282 28.73 -10.31 1.59
C VAL A 282 28.79 -11.00 0.22
N ASP A 283 29.29 -12.24 0.18
CA ASP A 283 29.38 -13.07 -1.03
C ASP A 283 28.02 -13.59 -1.52
N GLY A 284 27.00 -13.55 -0.64
CA GLY A 284 25.65 -14.03 -0.86
C GLY A 284 25.45 -15.54 -0.67
N SER A 285 26.37 -16.19 0.03
CA SER A 285 26.22 -17.59 0.46
C SER A 285 25.10 -17.78 1.50
N SER A 286 24.48 -18.97 1.53
CA SER A 286 23.41 -19.33 2.47
C SER A 286 23.71 -20.62 3.24
N ASN A 287 23.23 -20.65 4.49
CA ASN A 287 23.06 -21.86 5.31
C ASN A 287 22.09 -21.55 6.47
N SER A 288 21.97 -22.47 7.44
CA SER A 288 21.05 -22.38 8.59
C SER A 288 21.68 -21.87 9.89
N THR A 289 22.96 -21.51 9.91
CA THR A 289 23.62 -20.92 11.09
C THR A 289 23.20 -19.46 11.30
N SER A 290 23.55 -18.85 12.44
CA SER A 290 23.17 -17.47 12.79
C SER A 290 23.85 -16.38 11.96
N SER A 291 24.96 -16.66 11.28
CA SER A 291 25.66 -15.67 10.45
C SER A 291 25.13 -15.60 9.00
N TYR A 292 24.15 -16.44 8.64
CA TYR A 292 23.68 -16.61 7.27
C TYR A 292 22.17 -16.45 7.21
N LEU A 293 21.68 -16.03 6.04
CA LEU A 293 20.27 -16.06 5.67
C LEU A 293 20.09 -17.06 4.52
N ASN A 294 18.87 -17.46 4.26
CA ASN A 294 18.48 -18.32 3.16
C ASN A 294 17.16 -17.80 2.59
N PHE A 295 17.27 -17.05 1.49
CA PHE A 295 16.17 -16.32 0.87
C PHE A 295 15.50 -15.33 1.85
N PRO A 296 16.18 -14.25 2.28
CA PRO A 296 15.50 -13.18 3.02
C PRO A 296 14.40 -12.59 2.13
N SER A 297 13.16 -12.60 2.60
CA SER A 297 12.01 -12.13 1.82
C SER A 297 11.51 -10.77 2.27
N ASP A 298 11.69 -10.39 3.53
CA ASP A 298 11.27 -9.11 4.08
C ASP A 298 12.16 -8.65 5.24
N VAL A 299 12.09 -7.35 5.53
CA VAL A 299 12.96 -6.67 6.50
C VAL A 299 12.23 -5.54 7.23
N ALA A 300 12.27 -5.57 8.56
CA ALA A 300 11.88 -4.46 9.43
C ALA A 300 13.10 -3.92 10.18
N VAL A 301 13.09 -2.63 10.50
CA VAL A 301 14.18 -1.94 11.23
C VAL A 301 13.58 -1.14 12.40
N ASP A 302 14.32 -1.01 13.50
CA ASP A 302 13.94 -0.16 14.63
C ASP A 302 14.76 1.13 14.75
N SER A 303 14.43 1.96 15.75
CA SER A 303 15.09 3.25 16.01
C SER A 303 16.57 3.14 16.34
N ASP A 304 17.01 1.98 16.83
CA ASP A 304 18.39 1.74 17.24
C ASP A 304 19.21 1.13 16.08
N GLY A 305 18.56 0.92 14.93
CA GLY A 305 19.15 0.32 13.73
C GLY A 305 19.26 -1.20 13.80
N ASN A 306 18.53 -1.86 14.70
CA ASN A 306 18.45 -3.32 14.70
C ASN A 306 17.52 -3.80 13.58
N ILE A 307 17.90 -4.90 12.93
CA ILE A 307 17.30 -5.38 11.69
C ILE A 307 16.63 -6.73 11.96
N TYR A 308 15.34 -6.83 11.68
CA TYR A 308 14.54 -8.05 11.78
C TYR A 308 14.29 -8.58 10.37
N VAL A 309 14.74 -9.82 10.09
CA VAL A 309 14.73 -10.40 8.73
C VAL A 309 13.95 -11.70 8.72
N THR A 310 13.00 -11.86 7.79
CA THR A 310 12.32 -13.14 7.53
C THR A 310 13.23 -14.07 6.73
N ASP A 311 13.83 -15.01 7.44
CA ASP A 311 14.79 -15.97 6.91
C ASP A 311 14.02 -17.18 6.32
N THR A 312 13.34 -16.93 5.19
CA THR A 312 12.21 -17.69 4.63
C THR A 312 12.40 -19.20 4.65
N PHE A 313 13.51 -19.69 4.09
CA PHE A 313 13.78 -21.13 3.94
C PHE A 313 14.55 -21.73 5.12
N ASN A 314 14.89 -20.91 6.12
CA ASN A 314 15.28 -21.37 7.46
C ASN A 314 14.14 -21.24 8.48
N TYR A 315 12.90 -20.92 8.07
CA TYR A 315 11.70 -20.99 8.91
C TYR A 315 11.75 -20.18 10.23
N ARG A 316 12.40 -19.01 10.19
CA ARG A 316 12.63 -18.17 11.38
C ARG A 316 12.66 -16.68 11.02
N VAL A 317 12.53 -15.83 12.04
CA VAL A 317 12.94 -14.43 11.95
C VAL A 317 14.24 -14.26 12.74
N GLN A 318 15.24 -13.64 12.12
CA GLN A 318 16.48 -13.26 12.79
C GLN A 318 16.47 -11.77 13.17
N LEU A 319 16.92 -11.47 14.38
CA LEU A 319 17.28 -10.13 14.85
C LEU A 319 18.79 -9.95 14.72
N TRP A 320 19.21 -8.98 13.91
CA TRP A 320 20.59 -8.55 13.77
C TRP A 320 20.73 -7.20 14.46
N THR A 321 21.42 -7.15 15.60
CA THR A 321 21.73 -5.88 16.26
C THR A 321 22.71 -5.07 15.43
N SER A 322 22.61 -3.74 15.51
CA SER A 322 23.42 -2.83 14.68
C SER A 322 24.94 -3.12 14.83
N GLY A 323 25.60 -3.46 13.72
CA GLY A 323 27.02 -3.82 13.67
C GLY A 323 27.36 -5.29 14.02
N SER A 324 26.38 -6.14 14.30
CA SER A 324 26.62 -7.58 14.55
C SER A 324 26.97 -8.35 13.27
N SER A 325 27.86 -9.34 13.39
CA SER A 325 28.20 -10.30 12.33
C SER A 325 27.28 -11.54 12.29
N SER A 326 26.31 -11.64 13.20
CA SER A 326 25.35 -12.75 13.27
C SER A 326 24.03 -12.34 13.92
N GLY A 327 22.93 -12.93 13.49
CA GLY A 327 21.61 -12.73 14.10
C GLY A 327 21.33 -13.64 15.29
N THR A 328 20.34 -13.26 16.10
CA THR A 328 19.70 -14.07 17.13
C THR A 328 18.26 -14.42 16.70
N LEU A 329 17.65 -15.45 17.29
CA LEU A 329 16.25 -15.79 17.00
C LEU A 329 15.31 -14.72 17.58
N ALA A 330 14.48 -14.13 16.73
CA ALA A 330 13.40 -13.21 17.12
C ALA A 330 12.02 -13.89 17.09
N ALA A 331 11.84 -14.88 16.21
CA ALA A 331 10.65 -15.72 16.12
C ALA A 331 10.95 -17.04 15.40
N GLY A 332 10.17 -18.09 15.72
CA GLY A 332 10.43 -19.44 15.21
C GLY A 332 11.66 -20.10 15.83
N THR A 333 11.94 -21.33 15.41
CA THR A 333 13.04 -22.17 15.95
C THR A 333 14.10 -22.56 14.92
N GLY A 334 13.94 -22.18 13.65
CA GLY A 334 14.77 -22.70 12.56
C GLY A 334 14.23 -23.99 11.93
N ILE A 335 13.10 -24.51 12.42
CA ILE A 335 12.50 -25.79 12.04
C ILE A 335 11.08 -25.54 11.52
N SER A 336 10.75 -26.12 10.36
CA SER A 336 9.42 -26.03 9.78
C SER A 336 8.37 -26.75 10.63
N GLY A 337 7.25 -26.09 10.91
CA GLY A 337 6.14 -26.68 11.65
C GLY A 337 4.95 -25.73 11.82
N SER A 338 3.91 -26.18 12.53
CA SER A 338 2.65 -25.47 12.73
C SER A 338 2.31 -25.18 14.21
N THR A 339 3.17 -25.53 15.16
CA THR A 339 2.99 -25.13 16.57
C THR A 339 3.24 -23.62 16.73
N ASN A 340 2.97 -23.07 17.92
CA ASN A 340 3.11 -21.63 18.16
C ASN A 340 4.57 -21.11 18.15
N ASN A 341 5.54 -22.00 18.35
CA ASN A 341 6.98 -21.71 18.34
C ASN A 341 7.70 -22.14 17.04
N THR A 342 7.01 -22.79 16.11
CA THR A 342 7.54 -23.12 14.76
C THR A 342 6.80 -22.31 13.70
N LEU A 343 7.46 -22.06 12.57
CA LEU A 343 6.88 -21.36 11.43
C LEU A 343 7.06 -22.23 10.17
N SER A 344 6.33 -21.97 9.10
CA SER A 344 6.42 -22.69 7.82
C SER A 344 6.33 -21.69 6.67
N ILE A 345 7.46 -21.48 5.99
CA ILE A 345 7.67 -20.48 4.93
C ILE A 345 7.20 -19.08 5.36
N VAL A 346 8.11 -18.28 5.90
CA VAL A 346 7.82 -16.92 6.37
C VAL A 346 8.13 -15.89 5.29
N TYR A 347 7.15 -15.05 4.94
CA TYR A 347 7.36 -13.97 3.97
C TYR A 347 7.39 -12.58 4.63
N GLY A 348 6.24 -11.96 4.89
CA GLY A 348 6.19 -10.59 5.42
C GLY A 348 6.41 -10.48 6.94
N ILE A 349 6.91 -9.32 7.36
CA ILE A 349 7.07 -8.93 8.76
C ILE A 349 6.68 -7.46 9.00
N ALA A 350 5.78 -7.23 9.96
CA ALA A 350 5.52 -5.89 10.49
C ALA A 350 5.97 -5.80 11.95
N ARG A 351 6.56 -4.66 12.33
CA ARG A 351 6.93 -4.36 13.72
C ARG A 351 6.08 -3.19 14.22
N ASP A 352 5.43 -3.36 15.36
CA ASP A 352 4.91 -2.22 16.11
C ASP A 352 6.10 -1.40 16.62
N SER A 353 6.20 -0.15 16.15
CA SER A 353 7.28 0.76 16.55
C SER A 353 7.28 1.05 18.04
N SER A 354 6.10 1.02 18.69
CA SER A 354 5.92 1.40 20.09
C SER A 354 6.24 0.28 21.08
N SER A 355 5.73 -0.93 20.88
CA SER A 355 5.98 -2.08 21.77
C SER A 355 7.13 -2.99 21.34
N GLY A 356 7.61 -2.86 20.11
CA GLY A 356 8.55 -3.82 19.51
C GLY A 356 7.93 -5.18 19.17
N THR A 357 6.61 -5.33 19.27
CA THR A 357 5.89 -6.55 18.88
C THR A 357 6.06 -6.82 17.39
N LEU A 358 6.37 -8.08 17.04
CA LEU A 358 6.47 -8.55 15.67
C LEU A 358 5.17 -9.25 15.25
N TYR A 359 4.70 -8.94 14.06
CA TYR A 359 3.64 -9.65 13.34
C TYR A 359 4.26 -10.28 12.09
N ILE A 360 4.05 -11.57 11.89
CA ILE A 360 4.76 -12.37 10.88
C ILE A 360 3.75 -13.17 10.08
N SER A 361 3.83 -13.05 8.75
CA SER A 361 3.12 -13.95 7.84
C SER A 361 3.76 -15.32 7.87
N ASP A 362 3.12 -16.25 8.57
CA ASP A 362 3.44 -17.66 8.56
C ASP A 362 2.70 -18.31 7.37
N THR A 363 3.20 -17.99 6.18
CA THR A 363 2.48 -18.10 4.90
C THR A 363 2.13 -19.54 4.53
N GLY A 364 3.00 -20.50 4.86
CA GLY A 364 2.75 -21.93 4.67
C GLY A 364 1.72 -22.50 5.63
N ASN A 365 1.50 -21.86 6.79
CA ASN A 365 0.46 -22.22 7.77
C ASN A 365 -0.82 -21.37 7.65
N HIS A 366 -0.93 -20.49 6.64
CA HIS A 366 -2.14 -19.70 6.38
C HIS A 366 -2.60 -18.83 7.58
N ARG A 367 -1.64 -18.24 8.30
CA ARG A 367 -1.88 -17.47 9.53
C ARG A 367 -0.92 -16.30 9.70
N ILE A 368 -1.29 -15.33 10.53
CA ILE A 368 -0.37 -14.33 11.06
C ILE A 368 -0.06 -14.65 12.53
N MET A 369 1.22 -14.72 12.83
CA MET A 369 1.75 -14.93 14.17
C MET A 369 2.17 -13.61 14.80
N ARG A 370 1.85 -13.40 16.07
CA ARG A 370 2.36 -12.29 16.90
C ARG A 370 3.40 -12.81 17.88
N TYR A 371 4.57 -12.17 17.91
CA TYR A 371 5.64 -12.42 18.89
C TYR A 371 5.91 -11.13 19.66
N LEU A 372 5.84 -11.19 20.99
CA LEU A 372 6.28 -10.09 21.85
C LEU A 372 7.82 -10.09 21.92
N SER A 373 8.42 -8.93 22.20
CA SER A 373 9.88 -8.82 22.35
C SER A 373 10.41 -9.81 23.38
N GLY A 374 11.40 -10.63 23.00
CA GLY A 374 11.99 -11.67 23.85
C GLY A 374 11.15 -12.94 24.06
N ALA A 375 9.97 -13.06 23.45
CA ALA A 375 9.13 -14.25 23.61
C ALA A 375 9.65 -15.45 22.81
N SER A 376 9.72 -16.63 23.45
CA SER A 376 10.15 -17.89 22.82
C SER A 376 9.06 -18.60 21.98
N SER A 377 7.84 -18.07 21.98
CA SER A 377 6.67 -18.63 21.28
C SER A 377 5.69 -17.52 20.96
N GLY A 378 4.98 -17.64 19.83
CA GLY A 378 4.02 -16.64 19.38
C GLY A 378 2.58 -16.96 19.77
N THR A 379 1.66 -16.08 19.36
CA THR A 379 0.21 -16.30 19.38
C THR A 379 -0.35 -16.10 17.98
N VAL A 380 -1.20 -17.01 17.50
CA VAL A 380 -2.01 -16.78 16.30
C VAL A 380 -2.95 -15.60 16.56
N ILE A 381 -2.93 -14.58 15.69
CA ILE A 381 -3.84 -13.42 15.81
C ILE A 381 -4.76 -13.21 14.61
N ALA A 382 -4.52 -13.94 13.50
CA ALA A 382 -5.31 -13.92 12.28
C ALA A 382 -5.12 -15.22 11.49
N GLY A 383 -6.18 -15.70 10.83
CA GLY A 383 -6.16 -16.95 10.06
C GLY A 383 -5.98 -18.20 10.95
N GLY A 384 -5.23 -19.19 10.47
CA GLY A 384 -4.97 -20.45 11.19
C GLY A 384 -6.06 -21.52 11.04
N ASN A 385 -7.23 -21.17 10.49
CA ASN A 385 -8.34 -22.08 10.21
C ASN A 385 -8.19 -22.78 8.83
N GLY A 386 -6.96 -23.06 8.41
CA GLY A 386 -6.63 -23.55 7.08
C GLY A 386 -6.78 -22.51 5.96
N ALA A 387 -6.44 -22.92 4.74
CA ALA A 387 -6.54 -22.10 3.54
C ALA A 387 -7.99 -21.87 3.12
N GLY A 388 -8.38 -20.62 2.84
CA GLY A 388 -9.70 -20.36 2.26
C GLY A 388 -10.10 -18.90 2.13
N LEU A 389 -11.39 -18.71 1.83
CA LEU A 389 -12.04 -17.41 1.58
C LEU A 389 -13.03 -17.01 2.68
N SER A 390 -13.21 -17.83 3.73
CA SER A 390 -14.01 -17.46 4.90
C SER A 390 -13.43 -16.20 5.56
N ILE A 391 -14.30 -15.39 6.19
CA ILE A 391 -13.90 -14.23 7.01
C ILE A 391 -13.03 -14.59 8.22
N THR A 392 -12.90 -15.88 8.54
CA THR A 392 -12.02 -16.46 9.58
C THR A 392 -10.74 -17.11 9.04
N GLN A 393 -10.55 -17.14 7.71
CA GLN A 393 -9.44 -17.81 7.03
C GLN A 393 -8.54 -16.83 6.27
N LEU A 394 -7.31 -17.25 5.99
CA LEU A 394 -6.39 -16.59 5.07
C LEU A 394 -5.90 -17.61 4.03
N SER A 395 -5.41 -17.14 2.89
CA SER A 395 -4.89 -17.97 1.81
C SER A 395 -3.50 -17.48 1.43
N ASN A 396 -2.46 -18.12 1.98
CA ASN A 396 -1.05 -17.75 1.83
C ASN A 396 -0.80 -16.23 2.00
N PRO A 397 -1.02 -15.66 3.19
CA PRO A 397 -0.74 -14.24 3.43
C PRO A 397 0.75 -13.93 3.22
N ILE A 398 1.08 -12.81 2.56
CA ILE A 398 2.47 -12.41 2.27
C ILE A 398 2.83 -11.14 3.03
N GLY A 399 2.78 -9.95 2.42
CA GLY A 399 3.07 -8.68 3.08
C GLY A 399 1.95 -8.29 4.06
N LEU A 400 2.33 -7.53 5.09
CA LEU A 400 1.40 -7.00 6.06
C LEU A 400 1.89 -5.66 6.61
N CYS A 401 0.95 -4.80 6.99
CA CYS A 401 1.22 -3.52 7.64
C CYS A 401 0.41 -3.40 8.93
N PHE A 402 1.06 -2.99 10.01
CA PHE A 402 0.40 -2.71 11.29
C PHE A 402 -0.02 -1.25 11.38
N ASP A 403 -1.33 -1.03 11.43
CA ASP A 403 -1.95 0.26 11.67
C ASP A 403 -2.18 0.43 13.18
N SER A 404 -1.26 1.14 13.83
CA SER A 404 -1.32 1.46 15.26
C SER A 404 -2.48 2.37 15.64
N SER A 405 -3.05 3.13 14.70
CA SER A 405 -4.18 4.04 14.97
C SER A 405 -5.50 3.29 15.17
N THR A 406 -5.65 2.14 14.51
CA THR A 406 -6.84 1.27 14.65
C THR A 406 -6.55 -0.06 15.34
N ASN A 407 -5.29 -0.29 15.78
CA ASN A 407 -4.80 -1.56 16.31
C ASN A 407 -5.18 -2.75 15.40
N SER A 408 -4.87 -2.61 14.11
CA SER A 408 -5.24 -3.60 13.09
C SER A 408 -4.10 -3.90 12.12
N LEU A 409 -4.23 -5.01 11.42
CA LEU A 409 -3.32 -5.41 10.35
C LEU A 409 -4.01 -5.29 9.01
N LEU A 410 -3.39 -4.61 8.06
CA LEU A 410 -3.67 -4.79 6.64
C LEU A 410 -2.82 -5.97 6.16
N ILE A 411 -3.44 -6.94 5.48
CA ILE A 411 -2.78 -8.20 5.09
C ILE A 411 -2.98 -8.41 3.58
N ALA A 412 -1.88 -8.61 2.86
CA ALA A 412 -1.89 -9.08 1.48
C ALA A 412 -2.24 -10.57 1.45
N ASN A 413 -3.52 -10.87 1.27
CA ASN A 413 -4.08 -12.22 1.24
C ASN A 413 -3.89 -12.79 -0.17
N TYR A 414 -2.64 -13.00 -0.55
CA TYR A 414 -2.17 -13.29 -1.91
C TYR A 414 -2.96 -14.40 -2.62
N GLY A 415 -3.14 -15.54 -1.96
CA GLY A 415 -3.87 -16.70 -2.51
C GLY A 415 -5.38 -16.49 -2.61
N ALA A 416 -5.91 -15.39 -2.06
CA ALA A 416 -7.29 -14.94 -2.18
C ALA A 416 -7.43 -13.66 -3.02
N ASN A 417 -6.37 -13.16 -3.67
CA ASN A 417 -6.42 -11.98 -4.55
C ASN A 417 -7.10 -10.73 -3.93
N ASN A 418 -6.94 -10.53 -2.61
CA ASN A 418 -7.51 -9.38 -1.92
C ASN A 418 -6.59 -8.85 -0.80
N ILE A 419 -6.86 -7.61 -0.38
CA ILE A 419 -6.34 -7.05 0.87
C ILE A 419 -7.47 -7.11 1.90
N VAL A 420 -7.14 -7.58 3.09
CA VAL A 420 -8.08 -7.65 4.22
C VAL A 420 -7.53 -6.88 5.41
N ARG A 421 -8.42 -6.31 6.24
CA ARG A 421 -8.09 -5.70 7.53
C ARG A 421 -8.51 -6.65 8.65
N TRP A 422 -7.60 -6.97 9.55
CA TRP A 422 -7.87 -7.78 10.75
C TRP A 422 -7.58 -6.94 11.99
N ILE A 423 -8.62 -6.57 12.75
CA ILE A 423 -8.48 -5.83 14.01
C ILE A 423 -7.98 -6.81 15.09
N ILE A 424 -6.93 -6.45 15.82
CA ILE A 424 -6.34 -7.34 16.83
C ILE A 424 -7.36 -7.62 17.94
N GLY A 425 -7.68 -8.91 18.15
CA GLY A 425 -8.75 -9.35 19.05
C GLY A 425 -10.08 -9.69 18.36
N SER A 426 -10.26 -9.33 17.09
CA SER A 426 -11.36 -9.82 16.26
C SER A 426 -11.15 -11.28 15.86
N GLN A 427 -12.26 -12.00 15.63
CA GLN A 427 -12.26 -13.33 14.99
C GLN A 427 -12.38 -13.27 13.46
N ASN A 428 -12.81 -12.12 12.93
CA ASN A 428 -13.14 -11.94 11.51
C ASN A 428 -12.35 -10.77 10.90
N TRP A 429 -11.96 -10.91 9.64
CA TRP A 429 -11.46 -9.80 8.82
C TRP A 429 -12.57 -9.06 8.05
N THR A 430 -12.27 -7.84 7.61
CA THR A 430 -13.09 -7.06 6.66
C THR A 430 -12.33 -6.84 5.36
N LEU A 431 -13.03 -6.81 4.23
CA LEU A 431 -12.43 -6.56 2.93
C LEU A 431 -11.97 -5.10 2.82
N VAL A 432 -10.75 -4.88 2.34
CA VAL A 432 -10.20 -3.55 2.05
C VAL A 432 -10.19 -3.28 0.55
N ALA A 433 -9.58 -4.19 -0.22
CA ALA A 433 -9.41 -4.02 -1.66
C ALA A 433 -9.42 -5.39 -2.38
N GLY A 434 -9.82 -5.40 -3.65
CA GLY A 434 -9.98 -6.62 -4.43
C GLY A 434 -11.38 -7.23 -4.28
N ASN A 435 -11.50 -8.54 -4.45
CA ASN A 435 -12.79 -9.22 -4.50
C ASN A 435 -13.04 -10.13 -3.28
N ILE A 436 -14.25 -10.08 -2.71
CA ILE A 436 -14.63 -10.90 -1.55
C ILE A 436 -14.60 -12.41 -1.87
N ASN A 437 -14.94 -12.81 -3.10
CA ASN A 437 -14.94 -14.20 -3.55
C ASN A 437 -13.57 -14.64 -4.10
N GLY A 438 -12.52 -13.84 -3.85
CA GLY A 438 -11.14 -14.08 -4.26
C GLY A 438 -10.87 -14.17 -5.77
N LEU A 439 -11.80 -13.67 -6.59
CA LEU A 439 -11.65 -13.62 -8.05
C LEU A 439 -10.58 -12.59 -8.44
N SER A 440 -9.51 -13.07 -9.09
CA SER A 440 -8.47 -12.20 -9.64
C SER A 440 -8.99 -11.31 -10.78
N GLY A 441 -8.31 -10.21 -11.03
CA GLY A 441 -8.53 -9.37 -12.20
C GLY A 441 -7.74 -8.06 -12.17
N SER A 442 -7.87 -7.28 -13.23
CA SER A 442 -7.06 -6.07 -13.48
C SER A 442 -7.88 -4.78 -13.56
N THR A 443 -9.16 -4.80 -13.15
CA THR A 443 -9.98 -3.59 -12.98
C THR A 443 -9.54 -2.79 -11.73
N SER A 444 -10.02 -1.55 -11.58
CA SER A 444 -9.74 -0.70 -10.41
C SER A 444 -10.08 -1.36 -9.07
N ASN A 445 -11.18 -2.11 -9.02
CA ASN A 445 -11.66 -2.81 -7.82
C ASN A 445 -11.20 -4.28 -7.72
N LYS A 446 -10.28 -4.74 -8.57
CA LYS A 446 -9.73 -6.10 -8.54
C LYS A 446 -8.21 -6.08 -8.40
N LEU A 447 -7.70 -7.15 -7.83
CA LEU A 447 -6.27 -7.42 -7.67
C LEU A 447 -5.98 -8.80 -8.25
N ASN A 448 -4.71 -9.09 -8.51
CA ASN A 448 -4.22 -10.38 -8.99
C ASN A 448 -2.91 -10.65 -8.27
N GLN A 449 -2.91 -11.61 -7.34
CA GLN A 449 -1.74 -11.96 -6.54
C GLN A 449 -1.09 -10.74 -5.84
N PRO A 450 -1.83 -9.98 -5.00
CA PRO A 450 -1.24 -8.87 -4.28
C PRO A 450 -0.19 -9.38 -3.30
N THR A 451 0.99 -8.80 -3.30
CA THR A 451 2.14 -9.26 -2.51
C THR A 451 2.35 -8.44 -1.25
N ASP A 452 2.07 -7.14 -1.29
CA ASP A 452 2.36 -6.22 -0.18
C ASP A 452 1.37 -5.06 -0.12
N VAL A 453 1.24 -4.46 1.06
CA VAL A 453 0.32 -3.36 1.35
C VAL A 453 0.89 -2.41 2.42
N THR A 454 0.77 -1.11 2.19
CA THR A 454 1.07 -0.09 3.21
C THR A 454 -0.06 0.95 3.29
N ILE A 455 -0.09 1.71 4.39
CA ILE A 455 -1.09 2.73 4.71
C ILE A 455 -0.39 4.05 5.06
N ASP A 456 -0.96 5.19 4.63
CA ASP A 456 -0.46 6.50 5.04
C ASP A 456 -1.21 7.05 6.29
N PRO A 457 -0.71 8.12 6.94
CA PRO A 457 -1.38 8.72 8.11
C PRO A 457 -2.77 9.33 7.83
N MET A 458 -3.19 9.40 6.56
CA MET A 458 -4.52 9.85 6.15
C MET A 458 -5.48 8.67 5.93
N GLY A 459 -5.00 7.43 6.12
CA GLY A 459 -5.76 6.21 5.94
C GLY A 459 -5.85 5.71 4.49
N ASN A 460 -5.12 6.31 3.54
CA ASN A 460 -5.09 5.81 2.16
C ASN A 460 -4.16 4.60 2.05
N ILE A 461 -4.50 3.69 1.13
CA ILE A 461 -3.97 2.33 1.10
C ILE A 461 -3.28 2.09 -0.24
N TYR A 462 -2.06 1.56 -0.18
CA TYR A 462 -1.16 1.37 -1.31
C TYR A 462 -0.86 -0.11 -1.44
N VAL A 463 -1.17 -0.70 -2.59
CA VAL A 463 -1.16 -2.15 -2.79
C VAL A 463 -0.25 -2.52 -3.96
N VAL A 464 0.70 -3.41 -3.72
CA VAL A 464 1.47 -4.03 -4.80
C VAL A 464 0.63 -5.14 -5.43
N ASP A 465 0.17 -4.90 -6.64
CA ASP A 465 -0.68 -5.78 -7.42
C ASP A 465 0.20 -6.55 -8.42
N MET A 466 1.08 -7.42 -7.89
CA MET A 466 2.20 -8.06 -8.59
C MET A 466 1.76 -8.70 -9.91
N GLY A 467 0.70 -9.50 -9.89
CA GLY A 467 0.20 -10.22 -11.07
C GLY A 467 -0.32 -9.30 -12.19
N ASN A 468 -0.57 -8.02 -11.89
CA ASN A 468 -0.95 -6.98 -12.84
C ASN A 468 0.19 -5.97 -13.13
N ASN A 469 1.39 -6.18 -12.58
CA ASN A 469 2.60 -5.35 -12.76
C ASN A 469 2.43 -3.87 -12.40
N ARG A 470 1.70 -3.58 -11.32
CA ARG A 470 1.38 -2.21 -10.88
C ARG A 470 1.33 -2.04 -9.37
N VAL A 471 1.33 -0.78 -8.93
CA VAL A 471 0.85 -0.38 -7.61
C VAL A 471 -0.50 0.33 -7.75
N GLN A 472 -1.48 -0.07 -6.95
CA GLN A 472 -2.76 0.62 -6.83
C GLN A 472 -2.82 1.46 -5.55
N PHE A 473 -3.32 2.68 -5.69
CA PHE A 473 -3.69 3.58 -4.61
C PHE A 473 -5.21 3.56 -4.43
N PHE A 474 -5.66 3.35 -3.21
CA PHE A 474 -7.06 3.45 -2.78
C PHE A 474 -7.14 4.61 -1.78
N SER A 475 -7.89 5.67 -2.11
CA SER A 475 -8.18 6.72 -1.12
C SER A 475 -8.97 6.12 0.04
N TYR A 476 -8.91 6.74 1.21
CA TYR A 476 -9.73 6.35 2.36
C TYR A 476 -11.22 6.18 1.98
N ASP A 477 -11.85 5.11 2.45
CA ASP A 477 -13.21 4.64 2.13
C ASP A 477 -13.54 4.39 0.62
N GLN A 478 -12.54 4.33 -0.28
CA GLN A 478 -12.77 4.02 -1.70
C GLN A 478 -12.43 2.57 -2.07
N SER A 479 -13.38 1.88 -2.71
CA SER A 479 -13.22 0.50 -3.22
C SER A 479 -12.61 0.39 -4.63
N ASN A 480 -12.39 1.52 -5.31
CA ASN A 480 -11.77 1.59 -6.62
C ASN A 480 -10.34 2.15 -6.49
N GLY A 481 -9.37 1.35 -6.91
CA GLY A 481 -7.97 1.76 -6.97
C GLY A 481 -7.66 2.57 -8.22
N THR A 482 -6.66 3.45 -8.09
CA THR A 482 -5.99 4.15 -9.19
C THR A 482 -4.58 3.57 -9.35
N THR A 483 -4.18 3.19 -10.56
CA THR A 483 -2.79 2.80 -10.82
C THR A 483 -1.87 4.02 -10.69
N ILE A 484 -0.92 3.99 -9.74
CA ILE A 484 0.01 5.11 -9.48
C ILE A 484 1.46 4.81 -9.87
N ALA A 485 1.81 3.54 -10.06
CA ALA A 485 3.11 3.09 -10.54
C ALA A 485 2.96 1.80 -11.35
N GLY A 486 3.80 1.61 -12.37
CA GLY A 486 3.65 0.53 -13.35
C GLY A 486 2.49 0.77 -14.32
N VAL A 487 2.27 -0.20 -15.21
CA VAL A 487 1.18 -0.17 -16.21
C VAL A 487 0.46 -1.50 -16.17
N THR A 488 -0.86 -1.47 -15.97
CA THR A 488 -1.69 -2.66 -15.80
C THR A 488 -1.47 -3.68 -16.92
N ASN A 489 -1.17 -4.93 -16.55
CA ASN A 489 -0.89 -6.06 -17.44
C ASN A 489 0.31 -5.87 -18.41
N SER A 490 1.18 -4.88 -18.16
CA SER A 490 2.35 -4.59 -19.00
C SER A 490 3.62 -4.60 -18.16
N ASN A 491 4.54 -5.53 -18.45
CA ASN A 491 5.84 -5.58 -17.79
C ASN A 491 6.98 -5.10 -18.69
N GLY A 492 8.09 -4.71 -18.08
CA GLY A 492 9.28 -4.22 -18.76
C GLY A 492 10.20 -3.47 -17.80
N ASN A 493 11.30 -2.93 -18.32
CA ASN A 493 12.40 -2.34 -17.53
C ASN A 493 12.59 -0.82 -17.76
N THR A 494 11.66 -0.15 -18.42
CA THR A 494 11.66 1.31 -18.59
C THR A 494 11.39 2.02 -17.25
N SER A 495 11.43 3.35 -17.21
CA SER A 495 11.11 4.13 -15.99
C SER A 495 9.65 4.03 -15.57
N ILE A 496 8.73 3.68 -16.49
CA ILE A 496 7.28 3.63 -16.24
C ILE A 496 6.74 2.21 -16.02
N LEU A 497 7.53 1.18 -16.38
CA LEU A 497 7.14 -0.22 -16.26
C LEU A 497 7.78 -0.85 -15.03
N LEU A 498 7.04 -1.77 -14.42
CA LEU A 498 7.48 -2.67 -13.37
C LEU A 498 7.43 -4.11 -13.89
N ASN A 499 8.14 -5.03 -13.25
CA ASN A 499 8.17 -6.44 -13.62
C ASN A 499 8.10 -7.31 -12.35
N ASN A 500 6.91 -7.88 -12.11
CA ASN A 500 6.54 -8.58 -10.88
C ASN A 500 6.99 -7.79 -9.62
N PRO A 501 6.50 -6.55 -9.42
CA PRO A 501 6.88 -5.79 -8.23
C PRO A 501 6.43 -6.53 -6.97
N TYR A 502 7.23 -6.51 -5.90
CA TYR A 502 6.96 -7.34 -4.71
C TYR A 502 6.57 -6.54 -3.47
N SER A 503 7.40 -5.58 -3.05
CA SER A 503 7.19 -4.80 -1.81
C SER A 503 7.14 -3.30 -2.05
N ILE A 504 6.54 -2.60 -1.09
CA ILE A 504 6.25 -1.16 -1.13
C ILE A 504 6.54 -0.49 0.22
N THR A 505 7.15 0.69 0.17
CA THR A 505 7.14 1.59 1.35
C THR A 505 7.06 3.05 0.94
N LEU A 506 6.81 3.92 1.92
CA LEU A 506 6.63 5.36 1.74
C LEU A 506 7.68 6.11 2.57
N ASP A 507 8.27 7.17 2.02
CA ASP A 507 8.99 8.14 2.86
C ASP A 507 8.04 9.17 3.49
N ASN A 508 8.57 10.04 4.35
CA ASN A 508 7.79 11.06 5.05
C ASN A 508 7.27 12.20 4.16
N GLN A 509 7.59 12.22 2.86
CA GLN A 509 6.89 13.06 1.87
C GLN A 509 5.81 12.29 1.08
N LEU A 510 5.59 11.01 1.39
CA LEU A 510 4.76 10.06 0.66
C LEU A 510 5.27 9.77 -0.77
N ASN A 511 6.59 9.82 -1.00
CA ASN A 511 7.16 9.23 -2.21
C ASN A 511 7.12 7.70 -2.11
N LEU A 512 6.83 7.04 -3.22
CA LEU A 512 6.72 5.59 -3.32
C LEU A 512 8.10 4.97 -3.53
N TYR A 513 8.42 3.89 -2.83
CA TYR A 513 9.55 3.01 -3.13
C TYR A 513 9.01 1.61 -3.38
N VAL A 514 9.38 1.02 -4.53
CA VAL A 514 8.86 -0.27 -4.98
C VAL A 514 10.02 -1.19 -5.34
N ALA A 515 10.02 -2.41 -4.82
CA ALA A 515 10.91 -3.46 -5.29
C ALA A 515 10.45 -3.92 -6.68
N ASP A 516 11.20 -3.54 -7.70
CA ASP A 516 10.96 -3.94 -9.09
C ASP A 516 11.72 -5.25 -9.35
N THR A 517 11.24 -6.30 -8.68
CA THR A 517 11.98 -7.51 -8.31
C THR A 517 12.61 -8.24 -9.49
N TYR A 518 11.88 -8.43 -10.59
CA TYR A 518 12.41 -9.11 -11.79
C TYR A 518 13.20 -8.19 -12.74
N ASN A 519 13.28 -6.88 -12.42
CA ASN A 519 14.25 -5.96 -13.00
C ASN A 519 15.44 -5.69 -12.05
N HIS A 520 15.53 -6.42 -10.93
CA HIS A 520 16.67 -6.42 -10.00
C HIS A 520 17.06 -5.04 -9.46
N ARG A 521 16.05 -4.20 -9.19
CA ARG A 521 16.24 -2.79 -8.79
C ARG A 521 15.13 -2.33 -7.84
N ILE A 522 15.38 -1.21 -7.14
CA ILE A 522 14.35 -0.49 -6.39
C ILE A 522 14.04 0.83 -7.10
N GLN A 523 12.74 1.11 -7.29
CA GLN A 523 12.21 2.24 -8.04
C GLN A 523 11.54 3.25 -7.09
N LYS A 524 11.94 4.52 -7.15
CA LYS A 524 11.31 5.63 -6.43
C LYS A 524 10.38 6.43 -7.35
N PHE A 525 9.11 6.61 -6.98
CA PHE A 525 8.15 7.47 -7.67
C PHE A 525 7.87 8.71 -6.80
N ILE A 526 8.20 9.90 -7.32
CA ILE A 526 8.09 11.17 -6.60
C ILE A 526 6.64 11.65 -6.56
N ARG A 527 6.14 12.05 -5.38
CA ARG A 527 4.84 12.71 -5.22
C ARG A 527 4.94 14.20 -5.61
N PHE A 528 3.90 14.74 -6.25
CA PHE A 528 3.81 16.16 -6.66
C PHE A 528 2.43 16.76 -6.43
#